data_AF-A0A955F957-F1
#
_entry.id   AF-A0A955F957-F1
#
_cell.length_a   1.000
_cell.length_b   1.000
_cell.length_c   1.000
_cell.angle_alpha   90.00
_cell.angle_beta   90.00
_cell.angle_gamma   90.00
#
_symmetry.space_group_name_H-M   'P 1'
#
loop_
_entity.id
_entity.type
_entity.pdbx_description
1 polymer ?
#
loop_
_entity_poly.entity_id
_entity_poly.type
_entity_poly.pdbx_seq_one_letter_code
_entity_poly.pdbx_strand_id
1 'polypeptide(L)' 'MKLMIWLGITIGGLIGSWIGAWPDHGNYLGGWSLLGGAIGSFVGLWAGYQLGKRISG' A
#
# COMPACT_ATOMS: atom_id res chain seq x y z
N MET A 1 7.66 -15.25 4.68
CA MET A 1 6.90 -14.25 5.46
C MET A 1 7.33 -12.80 5.21
N LYS A 2 8.59 -12.40 5.49
CA LYS A 2 9.05 -10.99 5.37
C LYS A 2 8.88 -10.41 3.96
N LEU A 3 9.19 -11.19 2.92
CA LEU A 3 8.99 -10.80 1.51
C LEU A 3 7.54 -10.43 1.19
N MET A 4 6.57 -11.21 1.68
CA MET A 4 5.14 -10.97 1.45
C MET A 4 4.66 -9.66 2.07
N ILE A 5 5.20 -9.32 3.25
CA ILE A 5 4.91 -8.05 3.93
C ILE A 5 5.46 -6.89 3.12
N TRP A 6 6.70 -6.98 2.64
CA TRP A 6 7.29 -5.96 1.78
C TRP A 6 6.52 -5.79 0.47
N LEU A 7 6.14 -6.88 -0.19
CA LEU A 7 5.29 -6.82 -1.40
C LEU A 7 3.93 -6.16 -1.10
N GLY A 8 3.31 -6.54 0.01
CA GLY A 8 2.06 -5.96 0.46
C GLY A 8 2.17 -4.44 0.66
N ILE A 9 3.16 -3.99 1.43
CA ILE A 9 3.44 -2.57 1.67
C ILE A 9 3.67 -1.83 0.35
N THR A 10 4.53 -2.35 -0.53
CA THR A 10 4.86 -1.68 -1.78
C THR A 10 3.66 -1.58 -2.71
N ILE A 11 2.91 -2.67 -2.91
CA ILE A 11 1.74 -2.69 -3.79
C ILE A 11 0.62 -1.83 -3.20
N GLY A 12 0.34 -2.00 -1.91
CA GLY A 12 -0.67 -1.22 -1.20
C GLY A 12 -0.34 0.26 -1.20
N GLY A 13 0.91 0.64 -0.99
CA GLY A 13 1.38 2.02 -1.04
C GLY A 13 1.27 2.64 -2.42
N LEU A 14 1.67 1.91 -3.48
CA LEU A 14 1.54 2.39 -4.85
C LEU A 14 0.08 2.60 -5.26
N ILE A 15 -0.80 1.63 -4.96
CA ILE A 15 -2.24 1.74 -5.26
C ILE A 15 -2.86 2.87 -4.44
N GLY A 16 -2.51 2.96 -3.15
CA GLY A 16 -2.99 4.01 -2.26
C GLY A 16 -2.57 5.40 -2.73
N SER A 17 -1.32 5.57 -3.17
CA SER A 17 -0.84 6.83 -3.73
C SER A 17 -1.49 7.17 -5.06
N TRP A 18 -1.73 6.16 -5.90
CA TRP A 18 -2.40 6.35 -7.18
C TRP A 18 -3.85 6.82 -7.01
N ILE A 19 -4.60 6.18 -6.10
CA ILE A 19 -5.96 6.59 -5.73
C ILE A 19 -5.94 7.95 -5.04
N GLY A 20 -4.97 8.18 -4.14
CA GLY A 20 -4.81 9.44 -3.44
C GLY A 20 -4.40 10.62 -4.34
N ALA A 21 -3.90 10.37 -5.55
CA ALA A 21 -3.60 11.43 -6.51
C ALA A 21 -4.83 11.93 -7.28
N TRP A 22 -5.93 11.16 -7.31
CA TRP A 22 -7.16 11.54 -8.02
C TRP A 22 -7.80 12.84 -7.51
N PRO A 23 -7.95 13.06 -6.18
CA PRO A 23 -8.48 14.31 -5.64
C PRO A 23 -7.63 15.53 -6.00
N ASP A 24 -6.35 15.32 -6.30
CA ASP A 24 -5.34 16.36 -6.53
C ASP A 24 -4.99 16.49 -8.03
N HIS A 25 -5.94 16.16 -8.91
CA HIS A 25 -5.82 16.24 -10.38
C HIS A 25 -4.61 15.48 -10.95
N GLY A 26 -4.23 14.36 -10.32
CA GLY A 26 -3.09 13.55 -10.74
C GLY A 26 -1.74 13.99 -10.16
N ASN A 27 -1.73 14.86 -9.15
CA ASN A 27 -0.50 15.19 -8.43
C ASN A 27 -0.07 14.04 -7.50
N TYR A 28 0.85 13.20 -7.98
CA TYR A 28 1.42 12.08 -7.22
C TYR A 28 2.32 12.50 -6.05
N LEU A 29 2.74 13.76 -6.00
CA LEU A 29 3.45 14.33 -4.85
C LEU A 29 2.53 15.19 -3.97
N GLY A 30 1.23 15.19 -4.28
CA GLY A 30 0.20 15.87 -3.52
C GLY A 30 -0.01 15.24 -2.15
N GLY A 31 -0.50 16.05 -1.19
CA GLY A 31 -0.75 15.59 0.17
C GLY A 31 -1.71 14.40 0.23
N TRP A 32 -2.71 14.37 -0.66
CA TRP A 32 -3.65 13.25 -0.79
C TRP A 32 -3.00 11.98 -1.33
N SER A 33 -2.02 12.08 -2.23
CA SER A 33 -1.28 10.92 -2.73
C SER A 33 -0.35 10.34 -1.66
N LEU A 34 0.28 11.19 -0.84
CA LEU A 34 1.07 10.74 0.31
C LEU A 34 0.21 10.07 1.38
N LEU A 35 -0.94 10.67 1.72
CA LEU A 35 -1.90 10.09 2.67
C LEU A 35 -2.47 8.76 2.16
N GLY A 36 -2.91 8.74 0.90
CA GLY A 36 -3.40 7.53 0.25
C GLY A 36 -2.34 6.44 0.24
N GLY A 37 -1.08 6.77 -0.07
CA GLY A 37 0.04 5.85 -0.04
C GLY A 37 0.35 5.30 1.35
N ALA A 38 0.30 6.15 2.39
CA ALA A 38 0.47 5.70 3.76
C ALA A 38 -0.63 4.72 4.18
N ILE A 39 -1.90 5.07 3.93
CA ILE A 39 -3.05 4.21 4.24
C ILE A 39 -2.96 2.90 3.47
N GLY A 40 -2.68 2.97 2.16
CA GLY A 40 -2.51 1.82 1.30
C GLY A 40 -1.36 0.92 1.77
N SER A 41 -0.26 1.48 2.24
CA SER A 41 0.87 0.73 2.81
C SER A 41 0.49 -0.03 4.07
N PHE A 42 -0.32 0.57 4.96
CA PHE A 42 -0.84 -0.11 6.16
C PHE A 42 -1.78 -1.27 5.82
N VAL A 43 -2.70 -1.06 4.86
CA VAL A 43 -3.59 -2.12 4.37
C VAL A 43 -2.79 -3.23 3.70
N GLY A 44 -1.81 -2.85 2.89
CA GLY A 44 -0.88 -3.76 2.23
C GLY A 44 -0.04 -4.58 3.21
N LEU A 45 0.43 -3.99 4.30
CA LEU A 45 1.13 -4.67 5.38
C LEU A 45 0.25 -5.77 6.00
N TRP A 46 -1.00 -5.45 6.32
CA TRP A 46 -1.96 -6.41 6.86
C TRP A 46 -2.24 -7.55 5.88
N ALA A 47 -2.50 -7.23 4.61
CA ALA A 47 -2.74 -8.23 3.57
C ALA A 47 -1.51 -9.14 3.35
N GLY A 48 -0.32 -8.55 3.29
CA GLY A 48 0.95 -9.26 3.16
C GLY A 48 1.25 -10.16 4.37
N TYR A 49 0.93 -9.72 5.58
CA TYR A 49 1.05 -10.54 6.78
C TYR A 49 0.12 -11.76 6.74
N GLN A 50 -1.15 -11.56 6.36
CA GLN A 50 -2.12 -12.67 6.26
C GLN A 50 -1.72 -13.68 5.18
N LEU A 51 -1.33 -13.21 3.99
CA LEU A 51 -0.82 -14.07 2.91
C LEU A 51 0.47 -14.79 3.32
N GLY A 52 1.38 -14.09 3.98
CA GLY A 52 2.60 -14.62 4.56
C GLY A 52 2.33 -15.80 5.49
N LYS A 53 1.34 -15.66 6.38
CA LYS A 53 0.95 -16.68 7.34
C LYS A 53 0.28 -17.88 6.68
N ARG A 54 -0.52 -17.68 5.63
CA ARG A 54 -1.19 -18.76 4.89
C ARG A 54 -0.27 -19.61 4.02
N ILE A 55 0.79 -19.00 3.46
CA ILE A 55 1.72 -19.70 2.57
C ILE A 55 2.84 -20.40 3.36
N SER A 56 3.14 -19.91 4.57
CA SER A 56 4.22 -20.45 5.41
C SER A 56 3.73 -21.38 6.53
N GLY A 57 2.43 -21.71 6.56
CA GLY A 57 1.83 -22.70 7.46
C GLY A 57 1.36 -23.90 6.65
#